data_AF-A0A497P7L6-F1
#
_entry.id   AF-A0A497P7L6-F1
#
_cell.length_a   1.000
_cell.length_b   1.000
_cell.length_c   1.000
_cell.angle_alpha   90.00
_cell.angle_beta   90.00
_cell.angle_gamma   90.00
#
_symmetry.space_group_name_H-M   'P 1'
#
loop_
_entity.id
_entity.type
_entity.pdbx_description
1 polymer ?
#
loop_
_entity_poly.entity_id
_entity_poly.type
_entity_poly.pdbx_seq_one_letter_code
_entity_poly.pdbx_strand_id
1 'polypeptide(L)'
;MTEQETLTTYTRVAWFNRETNEYNFGAWHSLSNKKPKDYHNLQKWVEQQNKTYPRTKYWIEMKDTLNSLPKNAETYELIPVTKEDDNNKTSYTEWLAL
;
A
#
# COMPACT_ATOMS: atom_id res chain seq x y z
N MET A 1 -14.21 11.00 -25.56
CA MET A 1 -14.24 9.83 -24.67
C MET A 1 -13.05 9.97 -23.75
N THR A 2 -13.28 10.41 -22.51
CA THR A 2 -12.23 10.54 -21.49
C THR A 2 -11.92 9.15 -20.98
N GLU A 3 -10.69 8.67 -21.24
CA GLU A 3 -10.15 7.50 -20.56
C GLU A 3 -10.27 7.75 -19.05
N GLN A 4 -11.05 6.93 -18.37
CA GLN A 4 -10.97 6.84 -16.92
C GLN A 4 -9.58 6.30 -16.61
N GLU A 5 -8.63 7.19 -16.32
CA GLU A 5 -7.36 6.82 -15.71
C GLU A 5 -7.69 6.02 -14.45
N THR A 6 -7.51 4.70 -14.54
CA THR A 6 -7.58 3.84 -13.36
C THR A 6 -6.43 4.29 -12.46
N LEU A 7 -6.79 5.02 -11.39
CA LEU A 7 -5.85 5.50 -10.38
C LEU A 7 -5.05 4.30 -9.86
N THR A 8 -3.83 4.15 -10.35
CA THR A 8 -2.96 3.06 -9.96
C THR A 8 -2.28 3.46 -8.67
N THR A 9 -2.83 3.00 -7.55
CA THR A 9 -2.21 3.19 -6.24
C THR A 9 -0.92 2.38 -6.14
N TYR A 10 0.13 3.00 -5.61
CA TYR A 10 1.40 2.36 -5.34
C TYR A 10 1.62 2.26 -3.84
N THR A 11 2.35 1.22 -3.43
CA THR A 11 2.77 1.03 -2.05
C THR A 11 4.26 0.69 -1.96
N ARG A 12 4.88 1.03 -0.83
CA ARG A 12 6.22 0.55 -0.44
C ARG A 12 6.27 0.37 1.08
N VAL A 13 7.27 -0.39 1.54
CA VAL A 13 7.66 -0.38 2.96
C VAL A 13 8.70 0.73 3.15
N ALA A 14 8.53 1.51 4.21
CA ALA A 14 9.52 2.47 4.68
C ALA A 14 9.92 2.11 6.11
N TRP A 15 11.14 2.47 6.51
CA TRP A 15 11.58 2.26 7.88
C TRP A 15 12.57 3.31 8.36
N PHE A 16 12.61 3.47 9.67
CA PHE A 16 13.51 4.36 10.37
C PHE A 16 14.32 3.56 11.38
N ASN A 17 15.64 3.54 11.21
CA ASN A 17 16.55 2.92 12.15
C ASN A 17 16.94 3.93 13.24
N ARG A 18 16.54 3.66 14.49
CA ARG A 18 16.84 4.56 15.63
C ARG A 18 18.30 4.50 16.06
N GLU A 19 19.03 3.44 15.73
CA GLU A 19 20.46 3.32 16.06
C GLU A 19 21.32 4.20 15.17
N THR A 20 21.02 4.20 13.87
CA THR A 20 21.77 5.01 12.88
C THR A 20 21.12 6.37 12.62
N ASN A 21 19.90 6.59 13.10
CA ASN A 21 19.10 7.79 12.86
C ASN A 21 18.82 8.03 11.36
N GLU A 22 18.59 6.94 10.61
CA GLU A 22 18.44 6.96 9.16
C GLU A 22 17.05 6.52 8.69
N TYR A 23 16.55 7.22 7.68
CA TYR A 23 15.35 6.84 6.93
C TYR A 23 15.71 6.03 5.70
N ASN A 24 15.02 4.90 5.53
CA ASN A 24 15.22 3.98 4.42
C ASN A 24 13.88 3.58 3.81
N PHE A 25 13.93 3.19 2.54
CA PHE A 25 12.74 2.93 1.75
C PHE A 25 12.94 1.73 0.83
N GLY A 26 11.92 0.88 0.76
CA GLY A 26 11.81 -0.17 -0.24
C GLY A 26 11.37 0.38 -1.60
N ALA A 27 11.29 -0.51 -2.58
CA ALA A 27 10.79 -0.18 -3.90
C ALA A 27 9.28 0.08 -3.90
N TRP A 28 8.84 0.93 -4.82
CA TRP A 28 7.43 1.13 -5.10
C TRP A 28 6.86 -0.04 -5.91
N HIS A 29 5.70 -0.55 -5.48
CA HIS A 29 4.96 -1.60 -6.16
C HIS A 29 3.53 -1.12 -6.45
N SER A 30 3.05 -1.37 -7.67
CA SER A 30 1.66 -1.09 -8.03
C SER A 30 0.71 -2.10 -7.34
N LEU A 31 -0.43 -1.58 -6.87
CA LEU A 31 -1.53 -2.37 -6.33
C LEU A 31 -2.57 -2.76 -7.40
N SER A 32 -2.40 -2.35 -8.67
CA SER A 32 -3.39 -2.62 -9.75
C SER A 32 -3.70 -4.10 -9.92
N ASN A 33 -2.72 -4.97 -9.65
CA ASN A 33 -2.84 -6.43 -9.78
C ASN A 33 -2.81 -7.16 -8.43
N LYS A 34 -2.90 -6.44 -7.31
CA LYS A 34 -2.81 -7.02 -5.96
C LYS A 34 -4.19 -7.25 -5.39
N LYS A 35 -4.38 -8.41 -4.75
CA LYS A 35 -5.61 -8.72 -4.03
C LYS A 35 -5.56 -8.09 -2.63
N PRO A 36 -6.71 -7.84 -1.98
CA PRO A 36 -6.76 -7.39 -0.58
C PRO A 36 -5.97 -8.25 0.39
N LYS A 37 -5.94 -9.56 0.14
CA LYS A 37 -5.12 -10.48 0.92
C LYS A 37 -3.62 -10.15 0.84
N ASP A 38 -3.11 -9.70 -0.30
CA ASP A 38 -1.69 -9.40 -0.48
C ASP A 38 -1.28 -8.18 0.34
N TYR A 39 -2.11 -7.15 0.36
CA TYR A 39 -1.89 -5.98 1.20
C TYR A 39 -1.99 -6.31 2.70
N HIS A 40 -3.00 -7.11 3.08
CA HIS A 40 -3.13 -7.56 4.47
C HIS A 40 -1.92 -8.39 4.94
N ASN A 41 -1.35 -9.22 4.06
CA ASN A 41 -0.11 -9.93 4.35
C ASN A 41 1.07 -8.97 4.56
N LEU A 42 1.14 -7.86 3.80
CA LEU A 42 2.15 -6.83 3.98
C LEU A 42 2.01 -6.12 5.33
N GLN A 43 0.79 -5.78 5.74
CA GLN A 43 0.51 -5.20 7.06
C GLN A 43 0.98 -6.14 8.19
N LYS A 44 0.59 -7.41 8.13
CA LYS A 44 1.04 -8.43 9.09
C LYS A 44 2.56 -8.58 9.14
N TRP A 45 3.21 -8.52 7.98
CA TRP A 45 4.66 -8.57 7.92
C TRP A 45 5.29 -7.35 8.61
N VAL A 46 4.79 -6.13 8.38
CA VAL A 46 5.27 -4.90 9.06
C VAL A 46 5.07 -4.99 10.57
N GLU A 47 3.91 -5.46 11.04
CA GLU A 47 3.66 -5.69 12.47
C GLU A 47 4.67 -6.68 13.06
N GLN A 48 4.99 -7.76 12.34
CA GLN A 48 5.97 -8.74 12.79
C GLN A 48 7.39 -8.15 12.82
N GLN A 49 7.78 -7.37 11.82
CA GLN A 49 9.09 -6.70 11.81
C GLN A 49 9.24 -5.74 12.99
N ASN A 50 8.20 -4.96 13.30
CA ASN A 50 8.20 -4.05 14.44
C ASN A 50 8.32 -4.78 15.79
N LYS A 51 7.81 -6.02 15.91
CA LYS A 51 8.01 -6.87 17.09
C LYS A 51 9.43 -7.45 17.15
N THR A 52 9.96 -7.90 16.02
CA THR A 52 11.28 -8.55 15.95
C THR A 52 12.43 -7.53 16.09
N TYR A 53 12.28 -6.33 15.56
CA TYR A 53 13.32 -5.30 15.51
C TYR A 53 12.87 -4.00 16.17
N PRO A 54 12.77 -3.93 17.52
CA PRO A 54 12.18 -2.79 18.23
C PRO A 54 12.94 -1.46 18.08
N ARG A 55 14.19 -1.50 17.60
CA ARG A 55 15.00 -0.31 17.29
C ARG A 55 14.78 0.22 15.88
N THR A 56 14.06 -0.51 15.03
CA THR A 56 13.68 -0.07 13.69
C THR A 56 12.16 0.02 13.62
N LYS A 57 11.63 1.20 13.28
CA LYS A 57 10.19 1.36 13.04
C LYS A 57 9.93 1.17 11.55
N TYR A 58 9.12 0.18 11.19
CA TYR A 58 8.62 -0.07 9.85
C TYR A 58 7.19 0.47 9.71
N TRP A 59 6.85 1.01 8.54
CA TRP A 59 5.50 1.38 8.14
C TRP A 59 5.30 1.18 6.64
N ILE A 60 4.06 1.23 6.19
CA ILE A 60 3.72 1.18 4.77
C ILE A 60 3.46 2.61 4.31
N GLU A 61 3.96 2.96 3.13
CA GLU A 61 3.57 4.20 2.46
C GLU A 61 2.73 3.91 1.22
N MET A 62 1.83 4.82 0.91
CA MET A 62 0.96 4.76 -0.27
C MET A 62 0.97 6.08 -1.03
N LYS A 63 0.75 6.01 -2.34
CA LYS A 63 0.60 7.17 -3.22
C LYS A 63 -0.31 6.83 -4.40
N ASP A 64 -1.13 7.78 -4.84
CA ASP A 64 -2.18 7.56 -5.85
C ASP A 64 -1.62 7.50 -7.28
N THR A 65 -0.45 8.11 -7.50
CA THR A 65 0.30 8.08 -8.76
C THR A 65 1.81 7.99 -8.49
N LEU A 66 2.62 7.70 -9.50
CA LEU A 66 4.09 7.69 -9.34
C LEU A 66 4.65 9.04 -8.84
N ASN A 67 3.99 10.15 -9.14
CA ASN A 67 4.48 11.49 -8.84
C ASN A 67 3.80 12.13 -7.62
N SER A 68 2.75 11.52 -7.07
CA SER A 68 2.07 12.06 -5.87
C SER A 68 2.91 11.88 -4.62
N LEU A 69 2.71 12.77 -3.64
CA LEU A 69 3.36 12.69 -2.34
C LEU A 69 2.96 11.40 -1.61
N PRO A 70 3.94 10.66 -1.05
CA PRO A 70 3.65 9.48 -0.25
C PRO A 70 3.00 9.87 1.08
N LYS A 71 2.10 9.03 1.55
CA LYS A 71 1.42 9.15 2.85
C LYS A 71 1.56 7.84 3.61
N ASN A 72 1.61 7.90 4.94
CA ASN A 72 1.64 6.69 5.78
C ASN A 72 0.31 5.95 5.64
N ALA A 73 0.37 4.67 5.30
CA ALA A 73 -0.80 3.82 5.11
C ALA A 73 -1.51 3.44 6.42
N GLU A 74 -0.91 3.69 7.59
CA GLU A 74 -1.58 3.51 8.88
C GLU A 74 -2.78 4.46 9.05
N THR A 75 -2.90 5.51 8.22
CA THR A 75 -4.09 6.36 8.15
C THR A 75 -5.11 5.88 7.11
N TYR A 76 -4.89 4.74 6.44
CA TYR A 76 -5.72 4.27 5.33
C TYR A 76 -6.59 3.09 5.76
N GLU A 77 -7.91 3.25 5.75
CA GLU A 77 -8.83 2.11 5.70
C GLU A 77 -9.06 1.68 4.25
N LEU A 78 -8.35 0.63 3.83
CA LEU A 78 -8.48 0.10 2.49
C LEU A 78 -9.77 -0.71 2.33
N ILE A 79 -10.80 -0.07 1.79
CA ILE A 79 -12.06 -0.73 1.40
C ILE A 79 -11.93 -1.22 -0.05
N PRO A 80 -11.91 -2.54 -0.30
CA PRO A 80 -11.89 -3.04 -1.67
C PRO A 80 -13.24 -2.78 -2.34
N VAL A 81 -13.26 -1.92 -3.36
CA VAL A 81 -14.45 -1.75 -4.20
C VAL A 81 -14.47 -2.87 -5.25
N THR A 82 -15.33 -3.86 -5.04
CA THR A 82 -15.61 -4.90 -6.04
C THR A 82 -16.55 -4.35 -7.10
N LYS A 83 -16.10 -4.32 -8.36
CA LYS A 83 -17.00 -4.25 -9.50
C LYS A 83 -17.12 -5.65 -10.07
N GLU A 84 -18.34 -6.17 -10.10
CA GLU A 84 -18.67 -7.33 -10.93
C GLU A 84 -18.67 -6.86 -12.38
N ASP A 85 -17.83 -7.45 -13.22
CA ASP A 85 -17.99 -7.31 -14.67
C ASP A 85 -19.07 -8.29 -15.15
N ASP A 86 -19.68 -8.00 -16.30
CA ASP A 86 -20.71 -8.85 -16.93
C ASP A 86 -20.21 -10.28 -17.26
N ASN A 87 -18.91 -10.57 -17.05
CA ASN A 87 -18.26 -11.86 -17.27
C ASN A 87 -17.90 -12.60 -15.97
N ASN A 88 -18.48 -12.22 -14.83
CA ASN A 88 -18.30 -12.90 -13.55
C ASN A 88 -16.84 -12.85 -13.03
N LYS A 89 -16.03 -11.87 -13.48
CA LYS A 89 -14.71 -11.59 -12.91
C LYS A 89 -14.82 -10.48 -11.87
N THR A 90 -14.57 -10.83 -10.61
CA THR A 90 -14.40 -9.84 -9.54
C THR A 90 -13.13 -9.03 -9.82
N SER A 91 -13.29 -7.75 -10.14
CA SER A 91 -12.20 -6.79 -10.23
C SER A 91 -12.20 -5.91 -8.98
N TYR A 92 -11.06 -5.82 -8.31
CA TYR A 92 -10.85 -4.88 -7.21
C TYR A 92 -10.38 -3.57 -7.83
N THR A 93 -11.27 -2.60 -7.92
CA THR A 93 -11.04 -1.44 -8.78
C THR A 93 -10.41 -0.27 -8.06
N GLU A 94 -10.63 -0.13 -6.76
CA GLU A 94 -10.25 1.10 -6.04
C GLU A 94 -9.80 0.78 -4.60
N TRP A 95 -8.73 1.47 -4.19
CA TRP A 95 -8.15 1.47 -2.83
C TRP A 95 -8.38 2.85 -2.24
N LEU A 96 -9.38 3.01 -1.37
CA LEU A 96 -9.68 4.31 -0.77
C LEU A 96 -8.81 4.55 0.46
N ALA A 97 -8.26 5.76 0.55
CA ALA A 97 -7.72 6.35 1.77
C ALA A 97 -8.84 7.16 2.43
N LEU A 98 -9.05 7.03 3.74
CA LEU A 98 -9.91 7.95 4.50
C LEU A 98 -9.09 9.13 5.03
#